data_AF-A0A1S8J518-F1
#
_entry.id   AF-A0A1S8J518-F1
#
_cell.length_a   1.000
_cell.length_b   1.000
_cell.length_c   1.000
_cell.angle_alpha   90.00
_cell.angle_beta   90.00
_cell.angle_gamma   90.00
#
_symmetry.space_group_name_H-M   'P 1'
#
loop_
_entity.id
_entity.type
_entity.pdbx_description
1 polymer ?
#
loop_
_entity_poly.entity_id
_entity_poly.type
_entity_poly.pdbx_seq_one_letter_code
_entity_poly.pdbx_strand_id
1 'polypeptide(L)'
;SATKLDDIIENPGDNIPAGYHKVTFTAGEGTSIESGTTVFAVKDGVSLPEDKLPVLKAKDGYTDAKWPEEATQPITADDTEFVSSATKLDDIIENPGENIPAGYHKVTFTAGEGTSIESGTTVFAVKDGVSLPEDKLPVLKAKDGYTDAKWPEEATQPITADDTEFVSSATKLDDIIENPGENIPAGYHKVTFTAGEGTSIESGTTVFAVKDGVSLPEDKLPVLKAKDGYTDAKWPEEATQPITADDTEFVSSATKLDDKSDADKYN
;
A
#
# COMPACT_ATOMS: atom_id res chain seq x y z
N SER A 1 42.58 -47.76 40.79
CA SER A 1 42.80 -46.57 39.94
C SER A 1 41.62 -45.64 40.12
N ALA A 2 41.85 -44.39 40.52
CA ALA A 2 40.79 -43.39 40.56
C ALA A 2 40.55 -42.88 39.13
N THR A 3 39.36 -43.10 38.60
CA THR A 3 38.95 -42.50 37.33
C THR A 3 38.83 -41.00 37.54
N LYS A 4 39.54 -40.20 36.72
CA LYS A 4 39.38 -38.74 36.74
C LYS A 4 37.96 -38.43 36.31
N LEU A 5 37.21 -37.72 37.16
CA LEU A 5 35.88 -37.25 36.83
C LEU A 5 36.00 -36.03 35.92
N ASP A 6 35.17 -35.96 34.88
CA ASP A 6 35.10 -34.81 33.98
C ASP A 6 34.58 -33.59 34.73
N ASP A 7 35.11 -32.41 34.40
CA ASP A 7 34.74 -31.16 35.09
C ASP A 7 33.28 -30.74 34.83
N ILE A 8 32.64 -31.30 33.80
CA ILE A 8 31.22 -31.13 33.45
C ILE A 8 30.62 -32.51 33.19
N ILE A 9 29.50 -32.81 33.85
CA ILE A 9 28.76 -34.07 33.70
C ILE A 9 27.36 -33.75 33.21
N GLU A 10 26.99 -34.32 32.07
CA GLU A 10 25.66 -34.18 31.48
C GLU A 10 24.69 -35.19 32.12
N ASN A 11 23.49 -34.73 32.46
CA ASN A 11 22.42 -35.55 33.04
C ASN A 11 22.92 -36.41 34.24
N PRO A 12 23.47 -35.80 35.30
CA PRO A 12 24.10 -36.51 36.42
C PRO A 12 23.14 -37.37 37.26
N GLY A 13 21.83 -37.30 36.99
CA GLY A 13 20.79 -37.88 37.84
C GLY A 13 20.68 -37.15 39.18
N ASP A 14 20.22 -37.85 40.22
CA ASP A 14 19.98 -37.25 41.54
C ASP A 14 21.25 -37.11 42.40
N ASN A 15 22.34 -37.80 42.04
CA ASN A 15 23.58 -37.81 42.83
C ASN A 15 24.61 -36.87 42.21
N ILE A 16 24.66 -35.64 42.70
CA ILE A 16 25.68 -34.66 42.33
C ILE A 16 26.97 -34.97 43.10
N PRO A 17 28.13 -35.18 42.43
CA PRO A 17 29.39 -35.44 43.10
C PRO A 17 29.84 -34.29 44.00
N ALA A 18 30.55 -34.61 45.09
CA ALA A 18 31.08 -33.58 45.98
C ALA A 18 32.02 -32.60 45.23
N GLY A 19 31.82 -31.29 45.43
CA GLY A 19 32.56 -30.23 44.73
C GLY A 19 31.99 -29.89 43.34
N TYR A 20 30.78 -30.33 43.03
CA TYR A 20 30.03 -29.97 41.83
C TYR A 20 28.72 -29.31 42.23
N HIS A 21 28.27 -28.36 41.40
CA HIS A 21 27.00 -27.66 41.50
C HIS A 21 26.04 -28.19 40.45
N LYS A 22 24.77 -28.35 40.83
CA LYS A 22 23.69 -28.63 39.88
C LYS A 22 23.34 -27.35 39.12
N VAL A 23 23.32 -27.44 37.80
CA VAL A 23 22.88 -26.35 36.90
C VAL A 23 21.71 -26.84 36.08
N THR A 24 20.63 -26.06 36.06
CA THR A 24 19.41 -26.35 35.29
C THR A 24 19.12 -25.24 34.30
N PHE A 25 18.73 -25.61 33.09
CA PHE A 25 18.32 -24.70 32.03
C PHE A 25 16.82 -24.86 31.78
N THR A 26 16.07 -23.76 31.86
CA THR A 26 14.63 -23.75 31.63
C THR A 26 14.23 -22.71 30.60
N ALA A 27 13.23 -23.05 29.79
CA ALA A 27 12.69 -22.14 28.79
C ALA A 27 11.84 -21.06 29.47
N GLY A 28 12.26 -19.79 29.38
CA GLY A 28 11.42 -18.67 29.81
C GLY A 28 10.42 -18.21 28.74
N GLU A 29 9.83 -17.04 28.97
CA GLU A 29 8.79 -16.47 28.09
C GLU A 29 9.30 -16.34 26.64
N GLY A 30 8.44 -16.70 25.67
CA GLY A 30 8.75 -16.57 24.25
C GLY A 30 9.80 -17.53 23.71
N THR A 31 10.33 -18.43 24.53
CA THR A 31 11.39 -19.38 24.13
C THR A 31 10.95 -20.84 24.24
N SER A 32 11.64 -21.71 23.52
CA SER A 32 11.58 -23.16 23.64
C SER A 32 12.99 -23.75 23.52
N ILE A 33 13.25 -24.86 24.21
CA ILE A 33 14.49 -25.62 24.07
C ILE A 33 14.25 -26.67 22.98
N GLU A 34 14.95 -26.54 21.84
CA GLU A 34 14.82 -27.48 20.73
C GLU A 34 15.62 -28.76 20.95
N SER A 35 16.82 -28.63 21.54
CA SER A 35 17.71 -29.76 21.79
C SER A 35 18.80 -29.42 22.80
N GLY A 36 19.55 -30.43 23.22
CA GLY A 36 20.67 -30.30 24.15
C GLY A 36 20.35 -30.77 25.57
N THR A 37 21.38 -30.84 26.39
CA THR A 37 21.28 -31.23 27.80
C THR A 37 20.80 -30.04 28.62
N THR A 38 19.79 -30.22 29.46
CA THR A 38 19.23 -29.14 30.29
C THR A 38 19.64 -29.22 31.76
N VAL A 39 20.30 -30.30 32.18
CA VAL A 39 20.77 -30.49 33.55
C VAL A 39 22.21 -30.96 33.54
N PHE A 40 23.07 -30.23 34.27
CA PHE A 40 24.49 -30.52 34.40
C PHE A 40 24.90 -30.59 35.87
N ALA A 41 25.94 -31.38 36.15
CA ALA A 41 26.78 -31.17 37.33
C ALA A 41 28.08 -30.51 36.86
N VAL A 42 28.36 -29.30 37.35
CA VAL A 42 29.53 -28.50 36.97
C VAL A 42 30.42 -28.33 38.18
N LYS A 43 31.71 -28.64 38.05
CA LYS A 43 32.66 -28.50 39.15
C LYS A 43 32.78 -27.05 39.61
N ASP A 44 32.94 -26.83 40.92
CA ASP A 44 33.10 -25.50 41.51
C ASP A 44 34.18 -24.67 40.79
N GLY A 45 33.81 -23.45 40.42
CA GLY A 45 34.65 -22.50 39.70
C GLY A 45 34.84 -22.78 38.20
N VAL A 46 34.16 -23.78 37.63
CA VAL A 46 34.20 -24.08 36.18
C VAL A 46 33.04 -23.41 35.45
N SER A 47 33.32 -22.86 34.27
CA SER A 47 32.31 -22.31 33.35
C SER A 47 31.75 -23.40 32.44
N LEU A 48 30.46 -23.30 32.09
CA LEU A 48 29.88 -24.06 31.00
C LEU A 48 30.17 -23.33 29.67
N PRO A 49 30.81 -23.96 28.68
CA PRO A 49 31.09 -23.30 27.41
C PRO A 49 29.81 -23.14 26.57
N GLU A 50 29.79 -22.15 25.68
CA GLU A 50 28.60 -21.77 24.90
C GLU A 50 28.06 -22.92 24.04
N ASP A 51 28.94 -23.79 23.51
CA ASP A 51 28.59 -24.96 22.72
C ASP A 51 27.91 -26.09 23.52
N LYS A 52 27.94 -26.01 24.86
CA LYS A 52 27.22 -26.92 25.76
C LYS A 52 25.86 -26.39 26.19
N LEU A 53 25.54 -25.12 25.91
CA LEU A 53 24.23 -24.58 26.24
C LEU A 53 23.14 -25.26 25.37
N PRO A 54 21.94 -25.52 25.93
CA PRO A 54 20.84 -26.03 25.13
C PRO A 54 20.50 -25.07 23.98
N VAL A 55 20.13 -25.64 22.84
CA VAL A 55 19.74 -24.87 21.66
C VAL A 55 18.35 -24.30 21.86
N LEU A 56 18.24 -22.98 21.77
CA LEU A 56 16.97 -22.25 21.89
C LEU A 56 16.35 -21.97 20.53
N LYS A 57 15.02 -21.93 20.51
CA LYS A 57 14.23 -21.37 19.43
C LYS A 57 13.22 -20.38 20.00
N ALA A 58 13.09 -19.22 19.36
CA ALA A 58 12.01 -18.30 19.65
C ALA A 58 10.67 -18.93 19.22
N LYS A 59 9.64 -18.72 20.03
CA LYS A 59 8.25 -19.06 19.69
C LYS A 59 7.68 -18.00 18.74
N ASP A 60 6.59 -18.35 18.06
CA ASP A 60 5.88 -17.42 17.18
C ASP A 60 5.52 -16.12 17.92
N GLY A 61 5.76 -14.97 17.29
CA GLY A 61 5.60 -13.66 17.93
C GLY A 61 6.79 -13.20 18.78
N TYR A 62 7.91 -13.92 18.77
CA TYR A 62 9.14 -13.55 19.49
C TYR A 62 10.38 -13.69 18.60
N THR A 63 11.45 -12.96 18.96
CA THR A 63 12.78 -13.02 18.33
C THR A 63 13.87 -13.03 19.41
N ASP A 64 15.14 -13.21 18.99
CA ASP A 64 16.33 -13.04 19.84
C ASP A 64 16.32 -13.93 21.09
N ALA A 65 15.90 -15.18 20.95
CA ALA A 65 15.94 -16.16 22.03
C ALA A 65 17.38 -16.38 22.50
N LYS A 66 17.66 -16.14 23.78
CA LYS A 66 19.00 -16.24 24.35
C LYS A 66 19.00 -16.70 25.81
N TRP A 67 20.13 -17.28 26.19
CA TRP A 67 20.47 -17.52 27.59
C TRP A 67 21.01 -16.24 28.24
N PRO A 68 20.89 -16.09 29.57
CA PRO A 68 21.54 -14.99 30.31
C PRO A 68 23.06 -15.10 30.19
N GLU A 69 23.77 -13.96 30.22
CA GLU A 69 25.24 -13.92 30.06
C GLU A 69 25.96 -14.70 31.17
N GLU A 70 25.34 -14.79 32.34
CA GLU A 70 25.78 -15.55 33.50
C GLU A 70 25.89 -17.06 33.22
N ALA A 71 25.20 -17.59 32.19
CA ALA A 71 25.20 -19.01 31.85
C ALA A 71 26.57 -19.56 31.42
N THR A 72 27.49 -18.67 31.02
CA THR A 72 28.86 -19.04 30.64
C THR A 72 29.92 -18.59 31.66
N GLN A 73 29.49 -18.02 32.79
CA GLN A 73 30.37 -17.62 33.88
C GLN A 73 30.71 -18.80 34.81
N PRO A 74 31.78 -18.71 35.62
CA PRO A 74 32.14 -19.76 36.57
C PRO A 74 31.01 -20.05 37.56
N ILE A 75 30.62 -21.32 37.66
CA ILE A 75 29.56 -21.75 38.58
C ILE A 75 30.15 -21.93 39.98
N THR A 76 29.56 -21.23 40.96
CA THR A 76 29.97 -21.29 42.38
C THR A 76 28.80 -21.49 43.34
N ALA A 77 27.57 -21.53 42.81
CA ALA A 77 26.35 -21.68 43.56
C ALA A 77 25.65 -22.99 43.23
N ASP A 78 25.24 -23.72 44.26
CA ASP A 78 24.41 -24.91 44.13
C ASP A 78 23.02 -24.56 43.59
N ASP A 79 22.41 -25.50 42.86
CA ASP A 79 21.07 -25.40 42.30
C ASP A 79 20.85 -24.12 41.46
N THR A 80 21.86 -23.73 40.69
CA THR A 80 21.78 -22.59 39.77
C THR A 80 20.79 -22.90 38.65
N GLU A 81 19.82 -22.01 38.43
CA GLU A 81 18.90 -22.08 37.30
C GLU A 81 19.14 -20.91 36.34
N PHE A 82 19.32 -21.22 35.07
CA PHE A 82 19.34 -20.24 34.00
C PHE A 82 18.05 -20.34 33.21
N VAL A 83 17.36 -19.21 33.09
CA VAL A 83 16.08 -19.10 32.39
C VAL A 83 16.31 -18.28 31.12
N SER A 84 15.96 -18.84 29.96
CA SER A 84 16.10 -18.12 28.69
C SER A 84 15.06 -16.99 28.55
N SER A 85 15.34 -16.04 27.67
CA SER A 85 14.41 -14.96 27.34
C SER A 85 14.38 -14.71 25.84
N ALA A 86 13.30 -14.09 25.36
CA ALA A 86 13.16 -13.62 23.99
C ALA A 86 12.49 -12.23 23.97
N THR A 87 12.70 -11.50 22.89
CA THR A 87 12.07 -10.21 22.63
C THR A 87 10.72 -10.45 21.96
N LYS A 88 9.64 -9.90 22.54
CA LYS A 88 8.31 -9.95 21.91
C LYS A 88 8.26 -9.02 20.70
N LEU A 89 7.72 -9.51 19.59
CA LEU A 89 7.50 -8.74 18.37
C LEU A 89 6.13 -8.06 18.39
N ASP A 90 6.06 -6.91 17.70
CA ASP A 90 4.78 -6.27 17.39
C ASP A 90 3.99 -7.13 16.39
N ASP A 91 2.67 -7.04 16.41
CA ASP A 91 1.81 -7.83 15.50
C ASP A 91 1.97 -7.40 14.02
N ILE A 92 2.45 -6.17 13.77
CA ILE A 92 2.72 -5.61 12.45
C ILE A 92 4.13 -5.02 12.45
N ILE A 93 4.98 -5.48 11.54
CA ILE A 93 6.36 -5.02 11.38
C ILE A 93 6.49 -4.38 9.99
N GLU A 94 6.93 -3.14 9.96
CA GLU A 94 7.18 -2.40 8.72
C GLU A 94 8.58 -2.72 8.18
N ASN A 95 8.68 -2.96 6.87
CA ASN A 95 9.95 -3.22 6.19
C ASN A 95 10.80 -4.31 6.88
N PRO A 96 10.27 -5.54 7.06
CA PRO A 96 10.91 -6.62 7.83
C PRO A 96 12.22 -7.17 7.22
N GLY A 97 12.67 -6.63 6.08
CA GLY A 97 13.79 -7.19 5.31
C GLY A 97 13.39 -8.47 4.57
N GLU A 98 14.37 -9.35 4.34
CA GLU A 98 14.16 -10.61 3.62
C GLU A 98 13.63 -11.74 4.51
N ASN A 99 13.96 -11.72 5.80
CA ASN A 99 13.59 -12.77 6.75
C ASN A 99 12.32 -12.39 7.49
N ILE A 100 11.22 -13.06 7.17
CA ILE A 100 9.94 -12.91 7.86
C ILE A 100 9.97 -13.76 9.14
N PRO A 101 9.63 -13.21 10.31
CA PRO A 101 9.59 -13.98 11.56
C PRO A 101 8.60 -15.14 11.52
N ALA A 102 8.85 -16.18 12.32
CA ALA A 102 7.93 -17.30 12.44
C ALA A 102 6.55 -16.85 12.96
N GLY A 103 5.48 -17.33 12.32
CA GLY A 103 4.11 -16.94 12.62
C GLY A 103 3.68 -15.60 12.00
N TYR A 104 4.44 -15.05 11.06
CA TYR A 104 4.09 -13.85 10.29
C TYR A 104 4.06 -14.16 8.80
N HIS A 105 3.21 -13.42 8.09
CA HIS A 105 3.08 -13.44 6.64
C HIS A 105 3.64 -12.16 6.04
N LYS A 106 4.33 -12.29 4.91
CA LYS A 106 4.71 -11.14 4.10
C LYS A 106 3.50 -10.58 3.38
N VAL A 107 3.31 -9.28 3.49
CA VAL A 107 2.29 -8.53 2.75
C VAL A 107 2.99 -7.48 1.90
N THR A 108 2.66 -7.44 0.60
CA THR A 108 3.20 -6.48 -0.35
C THR A 108 2.09 -5.69 -1.01
N PHE A 109 2.29 -4.39 -1.15
CA PHE A 109 1.38 -3.48 -1.84
C PHE A 109 1.99 -2.97 -3.13
N THR A 110 1.28 -3.12 -4.24
CA THR A 110 1.73 -2.67 -5.56
C THR A 110 0.72 -1.79 -6.27
N ALA A 111 1.24 -0.83 -7.04
CA ALA A 111 0.42 0.02 -7.88
C ALA A 111 -0.06 -0.76 -9.11
N GLY A 112 -1.37 -0.93 -9.26
CA GLY A 112 -1.95 -1.50 -10.47
C GLY A 112 -2.20 -0.47 -11.57
N GLU A 113 -3.12 -0.81 -12.47
CA GLU A 113 -3.45 0.05 -13.60
C GLU A 113 -4.10 1.36 -13.13
N GLY A 114 -3.68 2.48 -13.72
CA GLY A 114 -4.24 3.79 -13.41
C GLY A 114 -3.88 4.36 -12.03
N THR A 115 -3.10 3.66 -11.21
CA THR A 115 -2.71 4.11 -9.87
C THR A 115 -1.21 4.35 -9.75
N SER A 116 -0.84 5.14 -8.74
CA SER A 116 0.53 5.28 -8.24
C SER A 116 0.50 5.32 -6.71
N ILE A 117 1.52 4.77 -6.07
CA ILE A 117 1.72 4.92 -4.62
C ILE A 117 2.46 6.24 -4.40
N GLU A 118 1.82 7.15 -3.67
CA GLU A 118 2.36 8.48 -3.37
C GLU A 118 3.29 8.45 -2.15
N SER A 119 2.92 7.69 -1.12
CA SER A 119 3.70 7.52 0.10
C SER A 119 3.24 6.31 0.92
N GLY A 120 3.98 5.97 1.97
CA GLY A 120 3.67 4.88 2.89
C GLY A 120 4.55 3.63 2.71
N THR A 121 4.45 2.72 3.67
CA THR A 121 5.17 1.44 3.65
C THR A 121 4.46 0.47 2.72
N THR A 122 5.20 -0.21 1.84
CA THR A 122 4.64 -1.15 0.86
C THR A 122 4.91 -2.61 1.19
N VAL A 123 5.75 -2.90 2.19
CA VAL A 123 6.07 -4.26 2.62
C VAL A 123 5.96 -4.38 4.13
N PHE A 124 5.17 -5.35 4.57
CA PHE A 124 4.94 -5.63 5.98
C PHE A 124 5.19 -7.12 6.27
N ALA A 125 5.56 -7.43 7.50
CA ALA A 125 5.31 -8.73 8.10
C ALA A 125 4.13 -8.58 9.06
N VAL A 126 3.06 -9.33 8.83
CA VAL A 126 1.84 -9.29 9.63
C VAL A 126 1.64 -10.64 10.28
N LYS A 127 1.44 -10.65 11.61
CA LYS A 127 1.22 -11.89 12.35
C LYS A 127 -0.02 -12.63 11.86
N ASP A 128 0.04 -13.95 11.84
CA ASP A 128 -1.09 -14.81 11.44
C ASP A 128 -2.39 -14.42 12.16
N GLY A 129 -3.45 -14.24 11.37
CA GLY A 129 -4.78 -13.84 11.81
C GLY A 129 -4.94 -12.37 12.16
N VAL A 130 -3.91 -11.53 12.00
CA VAL A 130 -3.98 -10.08 12.24
C VAL A 130 -4.31 -9.33 10.95
N SER A 131 -5.15 -8.30 11.05
CA SER A 131 -5.50 -7.40 9.95
C SER A 131 -4.60 -6.16 9.94
N LEU A 132 -4.26 -5.67 8.75
CA LEU A 132 -3.62 -4.37 8.59
C LEU A 132 -4.71 -3.26 8.65
N PRO A 133 -4.59 -2.26 9.53
CA PRO A 133 -5.61 -1.21 9.62
C PRO A 133 -5.50 -0.23 8.43
N GLU A 134 -6.61 0.45 8.12
CA GLU A 134 -6.72 1.30 6.93
C GLU A 134 -5.69 2.46 6.92
N ASP A 135 -5.33 2.98 8.09
CA ASP A 135 -4.32 4.04 8.26
C ASP A 135 -2.88 3.57 8.01
N LYS A 136 -2.64 2.26 7.92
CA LYS A 136 -1.35 1.66 7.54
C LYS A 136 -1.24 1.37 6.06
N LEU A 137 -2.34 1.45 5.29
CA LEU A 137 -2.28 1.24 3.86
C LEU A 137 -1.49 2.36 3.17
N PRO A 138 -0.70 2.06 2.12
CA PRO A 138 -0.02 3.11 1.36
C PRO A 138 -1.03 4.09 0.74
N VAL A 139 -0.64 5.35 0.66
CA VAL A 139 -1.48 6.40 0.07
C VAL A 139 -1.42 6.27 -1.44
N LEU A 140 -2.59 6.16 -2.07
CA LEU A 140 -2.73 6.06 -3.51
C LEU A 140 -3.08 7.41 -4.14
N LYS A 141 -2.63 7.56 -5.38
CA LYS A 141 -3.05 8.63 -6.29
C LYS A 141 -3.46 8.03 -7.63
N ALA A 142 -4.58 8.50 -8.18
CA ALA A 142 -4.97 8.18 -9.55
C ALA A 142 -4.08 8.92 -10.56
N LYS A 143 -3.67 8.22 -11.62
CA LYS A 143 -2.94 8.82 -12.75
C LYS A 143 -3.91 9.59 -13.64
N ASP A 144 -3.37 10.46 -14.49
CA ASP A 144 -4.15 11.22 -15.48
C ASP A 144 -4.99 10.27 -16.35
N GLY A 145 -6.27 10.61 -16.56
CA GLY A 145 -7.22 9.72 -17.23
C GLY A 145 -7.84 8.65 -16.35
N TYR A 146 -7.60 8.66 -15.03
CA TYR A 146 -8.21 7.73 -14.07
C TYR A 146 -8.79 8.47 -12.85
N THR A 147 -9.71 7.82 -12.14
CA THR A 147 -10.32 8.27 -10.88
C THR A 147 -10.45 7.10 -9.90
N ASP A 148 -10.86 7.37 -8.66
CA ASP A 148 -11.25 6.37 -7.66
C ASP A 148 -10.16 5.32 -7.36
N ALA A 149 -8.90 5.76 -7.26
CA ALA A 149 -7.80 4.89 -6.88
C ALA A 149 -8.04 4.29 -5.49
N LYS A 150 -8.03 2.96 -5.40
CA LYS A 150 -8.31 2.23 -4.15
C LYS A 150 -7.54 0.91 -4.04
N TRP A 151 -7.38 0.48 -2.80
CA TRP A 151 -6.97 -0.88 -2.47
C TRP A 151 -8.16 -1.84 -2.53
N PRO A 152 -7.93 -3.15 -2.74
CA PRO A 152 -8.96 -4.16 -2.59
C PRO A 152 -9.46 -4.22 -1.13
N GLU A 153 -10.72 -4.59 -0.91
CA GLU A 153 -11.32 -4.64 0.45
C GLU A 153 -10.63 -5.70 1.33
N GLU A 154 -10.04 -6.72 0.71
CA GLU A 154 -9.24 -7.76 1.35
C GLU A 154 -7.98 -7.21 2.05
N ALA A 155 -7.51 -6.01 1.67
CA ALA A 155 -6.30 -5.40 2.23
C ALA A 155 -6.40 -5.08 3.74
N THR A 156 -7.62 -4.99 4.27
CA THR A 156 -7.88 -4.74 5.71
C THR A 156 -8.47 -5.95 6.42
N GLN A 157 -8.50 -7.12 5.77
CA GLN A 157 -8.94 -8.38 6.39
C GLN A 157 -7.79 -9.10 7.10
N PRO A 158 -8.08 -10.04 8.02
CA PRO A 158 -7.06 -10.87 8.66
C PRO A 158 -6.18 -11.61 7.64
N ILE A 159 -4.86 -11.47 7.80
CA ILE A 159 -3.88 -12.11 6.93
C ILE A 159 -3.60 -13.52 7.46
N THR A 160 -3.76 -14.52 6.59
CA THR A 160 -3.53 -15.95 6.91
C THR A 160 -2.75 -16.67 5.81
N ALA A 161 -2.50 -15.98 4.69
CA ALA A 161 -1.80 -16.52 3.54
C ALA A 161 -0.38 -15.94 3.48
N ASP A 162 0.58 -16.82 3.24
CA ASP A 162 1.96 -16.42 2.97
C ASP A 162 2.06 -15.62 1.67
N ASP A 163 2.99 -14.66 1.64
CA ASP A 163 3.30 -13.84 0.46
C ASP A 163 2.07 -13.19 -0.20
N THR A 164 1.21 -12.57 0.61
CA THR A 164 0.02 -11.86 0.12
C THR A 164 0.42 -10.59 -0.63
N GLU A 165 -0.06 -10.43 -1.86
CA GLU A 165 0.10 -9.20 -2.63
C GLU A 165 -1.28 -8.54 -2.83
N PHE A 166 -1.37 -7.26 -2.47
CA PHE A 166 -2.51 -6.43 -2.78
C PHE A 166 -2.15 -5.45 -3.89
N VAL A 167 -2.94 -5.48 -4.97
CA VAL A 167 -2.76 -4.62 -6.14
C VAL A 167 -3.88 -3.60 -6.15
N SER A 168 -3.52 -2.32 -6.21
CA SER A 168 -4.50 -1.23 -6.29
C SER A 168 -5.14 -1.16 -7.67
N SER A 169 -6.30 -0.52 -7.75
CA SER A 169 -7.00 -0.27 -9.02
C SER A 169 -7.59 1.13 -9.05
N ALA A 170 -7.86 1.62 -10.26
CA ALA A 170 -8.56 2.88 -10.50
C ALA A 170 -9.55 2.71 -11.66
N THR A 171 -10.57 3.57 -11.70
CA THR A 171 -11.55 3.62 -12.78
C THR A 171 -11.01 4.50 -13.90
N LYS A 172 -10.94 3.96 -15.12
CA LYS A 172 -10.56 4.74 -16.30
C LYS A 172 -11.66 5.72 -16.67
N LEU A 173 -11.30 6.97 -16.93
CA LEU A 173 -12.21 8.01 -17.41
C LEU A 173 -12.38 7.92 -18.93
N ASP A 174 -13.58 8.28 -19.40
CA ASP A 174 -13.85 8.49 -20.82
C ASP A 174 -13.10 9.73 -21.32
N ASP A 175 -12.62 9.70 -22.56
CA ASP A 175 -11.86 10.80 -23.15
C ASP A 175 -12.67 12.11 -23.28
N ILE A 176 -14.02 12.02 -23.23
CA ILE A 176 -14.95 13.15 -23.25
C ILE A 176 -15.98 12.96 -22.13
N ILE A 177 -16.03 13.91 -21.21
CA ILE A 177 -16.96 13.92 -20.08
C ILE A 177 -17.93 15.09 -20.25
N GLU A 178 -19.22 14.78 -20.27
CA GLU A 178 -20.29 15.79 -20.36
C GLU A 178 -20.62 16.36 -18.99
N ASN A 179 -20.76 17.69 -18.90
CA ASN A 179 -21.13 18.40 -17.68
C ASN A 179 -20.25 17.99 -16.46
N PRO A 180 -18.91 18.13 -16.53
CA PRO A 180 -17.98 17.67 -15.50
C PRO A 180 -18.09 18.40 -14.14
N GLY A 181 -19.01 19.38 -14.01
CA GLY A 181 -19.09 20.26 -12.86
C GLY A 181 -17.92 21.25 -12.83
N GLU A 182 -17.48 21.63 -11.62
CA GLU A 182 -16.39 22.59 -11.43
C GLU A 182 -15.00 21.96 -11.45
N ASN A 183 -14.89 20.68 -11.08
CA ASN A 183 -13.61 19.98 -10.99
C ASN A 183 -13.32 19.24 -12.29
N ILE A 184 -12.44 19.81 -13.10
CA ILE A 184 -11.96 19.18 -14.33
C ILE A 184 -10.85 18.17 -13.95
N PRO A 185 -10.94 16.90 -14.39
CA PRO A 185 -9.92 15.91 -14.06
C PRO A 185 -8.54 16.30 -14.61
N ALA A 186 -7.48 15.84 -13.95
CA ALA A 186 -6.11 16.06 -14.42
C ALA A 186 -5.91 15.43 -15.83
N GLY A 187 -5.29 16.20 -16.72
CA GLY A 187 -5.12 15.82 -18.13
C GLY A 187 -6.34 16.08 -19.02
N TYR A 188 -7.34 16.81 -18.54
CA TYR A 188 -8.51 17.26 -19.31
C TYR A 188 -8.59 18.78 -19.35
N HIS A 189 -9.14 19.29 -20.44
CA HIS A 189 -9.42 20.71 -20.66
C HIS A 189 -10.91 20.97 -20.61
N LYS A 190 -11.30 22.08 -19.98
CA LYS A 190 -12.67 22.57 -20.03
C LYS A 190 -12.96 23.17 -21.40
N VAL A 191 -14.05 22.71 -22.02
CA VAL A 191 -14.58 23.27 -23.27
C VAL A 191 -15.97 23.79 -23.02
N THR A 192 -16.22 25.06 -23.37
CA THR A 192 -17.53 25.70 -23.23
C THR A 192 -18.04 26.19 -24.58
N PHE A 193 -19.32 25.94 -24.84
CA PHE A 193 -20.03 26.41 -26.02
C PHE A 193 -21.01 27.50 -25.66
N THR A 194 -20.90 28.66 -26.31
CA THR A 194 -21.78 29.80 -26.08
C THR A 194 -22.42 30.31 -27.37
N ALA A 195 -23.68 30.74 -27.26
CA ALA A 195 -24.40 31.29 -28.39
C ALA A 195 -23.91 32.72 -28.68
N GLY A 196 -23.27 32.93 -29.83
CA GLY A 196 -22.93 34.27 -30.30
C GLY A 196 -24.10 35.01 -30.93
N GLU A 197 -23.80 36.18 -31.53
CA GLU A 197 -24.81 37.04 -32.15
C GLU A 197 -25.62 36.30 -33.22
N GLY A 198 -26.93 36.54 -33.24
CA GLY A 198 -27.83 35.92 -34.22
C GLY A 198 -28.09 34.43 -34.04
N THR A 199 -27.52 33.79 -33.01
CA THR A 199 -27.69 32.35 -32.73
C THR A 199 -28.34 32.08 -31.38
N SER A 200 -28.89 30.89 -31.23
CA SER A 200 -29.32 30.30 -29.96
C SER A 200 -28.97 28.81 -29.94
N ILE A 201 -28.60 28.29 -28.77
CA ILE A 201 -28.43 26.85 -28.54
C ILE A 201 -29.82 26.26 -28.26
N GLU A 202 -30.27 25.32 -29.09
CA GLU A 202 -31.58 24.69 -28.99
C GLU A 202 -31.56 23.49 -28.03
N SER A 203 -30.48 22.70 -28.09
CA SER A 203 -30.28 21.52 -27.23
C SER A 203 -28.82 21.06 -27.25
N GLY A 204 -28.49 20.09 -26.40
CA GLY A 204 -27.16 19.49 -26.30
C GLY A 204 -26.36 19.99 -25.09
N THR A 205 -25.25 19.32 -24.82
CA THR A 205 -24.32 19.66 -23.75
C THR A 205 -23.47 20.85 -24.17
N THR A 206 -23.32 21.85 -23.29
CA THR A 206 -22.55 23.07 -23.58
C THR A 206 -21.23 23.15 -22.83
N VAL A 207 -20.99 22.24 -21.88
CA VAL A 207 -19.75 22.19 -21.11
C VAL A 207 -19.23 20.76 -21.10
N PHE A 208 -17.97 20.59 -21.53
CA PHE A 208 -17.28 19.31 -21.56
C PHE A 208 -15.95 19.41 -20.82
N ALA A 209 -15.49 18.29 -20.26
CA ALA A 209 -14.08 18.07 -20.03
C ALA A 209 -13.58 17.13 -21.13
N VAL A 210 -12.61 17.57 -21.91
CA VAL A 210 -12.04 16.81 -23.04
C VAL A 210 -10.59 16.52 -22.72
N LYS A 211 -10.17 15.27 -22.83
CA LYS A 211 -8.80 14.87 -22.56
C LYS A 211 -7.83 15.58 -23.50
N ASP A 212 -6.65 15.93 -23.00
CA ASP A 212 -5.60 16.57 -23.80
C ASP A 212 -5.33 15.83 -25.11
N GLY A 213 -5.33 16.58 -26.21
CA GLY A 213 -5.14 16.09 -27.57
C GLY A 213 -6.34 15.36 -28.19
N VAL A 214 -7.47 15.25 -27.50
CA VAL A 214 -8.69 14.63 -28.04
C VAL A 214 -9.58 15.68 -28.72
N SER A 215 -10.17 15.30 -29.85
CA SER A 215 -11.17 16.10 -30.58
C SER A 215 -12.58 15.82 -30.06
N LEU A 216 -13.41 16.85 -29.99
CA LEU A 216 -14.85 16.69 -29.82
C LEU A 216 -15.50 16.40 -31.20
N PRO A 217 -16.22 15.28 -31.37
CA PRO A 217 -16.80 14.94 -32.67
C PRO A 217 -18.03 15.82 -32.96
N GLU A 218 -18.34 16.00 -34.25
CA GLU A 218 -19.38 16.93 -34.71
C GLU A 218 -20.77 16.60 -34.15
N ASP A 219 -21.06 15.33 -33.90
CA ASP A 219 -22.32 14.84 -33.31
C ASP A 219 -22.47 15.15 -31.82
N LYS A 220 -21.38 15.54 -31.14
CA LYS A 220 -21.39 16.00 -29.74
C LYS A 220 -21.54 17.51 -29.62
N LEU A 221 -21.45 18.27 -30.71
CA LEU A 221 -21.62 19.72 -30.67
C LEU A 221 -23.08 20.09 -30.33
N PRO A 222 -23.31 21.16 -29.54
CA PRO A 222 -24.67 21.61 -29.26
C PRO A 222 -25.39 22.02 -30.54
N VAL A 223 -26.70 21.75 -30.60
CA VAL A 223 -27.53 22.06 -31.76
C VAL A 223 -27.83 23.55 -31.77
N LEU A 224 -27.50 24.20 -32.88
CA LEU A 224 -27.72 25.63 -33.08
C LEU A 224 -28.98 25.92 -33.88
N LYS A 225 -29.56 27.09 -33.58
CA LYS A 225 -30.64 27.70 -34.35
C LYS A 225 -30.33 29.16 -34.63
N ALA A 226 -30.55 29.60 -35.87
CA ALA A 226 -30.49 31.02 -36.21
C ALA A 226 -31.72 31.76 -35.65
N LYS A 227 -31.50 32.93 -35.08
CA LYS A 227 -32.57 33.84 -34.62
C LYS A 227 -33.21 34.55 -35.82
N ASP A 228 -34.39 35.13 -35.60
CA ASP A 228 -35.08 35.91 -36.63
C ASP A 228 -34.17 37.03 -37.18
N GLY A 229 -34.09 37.14 -38.52
CA GLY A 229 -33.19 38.06 -39.20
C GLY A 229 -31.78 37.53 -39.43
N TYR A 230 -31.49 36.26 -39.13
CA TYR A 230 -30.21 35.60 -39.35
C TYR A 230 -30.36 34.25 -40.07
N THR A 231 -29.29 33.79 -40.72
CA THR A 231 -29.15 32.48 -41.39
C THR A 231 -27.77 31.86 -41.10
N ASP A 232 -27.56 30.61 -41.51
CA ASP A 232 -26.24 29.95 -41.52
C ASP A 232 -25.56 29.87 -40.15
N ALA A 233 -26.34 29.54 -39.11
CA ALA A 233 -25.81 29.36 -37.76
C ALA A 233 -24.82 28.18 -37.71
N LYS A 234 -23.60 28.42 -37.24
CA LYS A 234 -22.53 27.41 -37.19
C LYS A 234 -21.55 27.64 -36.03
N TRP A 235 -20.91 26.55 -35.63
CA TRP A 235 -19.73 26.57 -34.76
C TRP A 235 -18.45 26.88 -35.57
N PRO A 236 -17.40 27.42 -34.93
CA PRO A 236 -16.08 27.54 -35.55
C PRO A 236 -15.51 26.17 -35.94
N GLU A 237 -14.70 26.08 -36.99
CA GLU A 237 -14.12 24.81 -37.47
C GLU A 237 -13.18 24.19 -36.42
N GLU A 238 -12.57 25.04 -35.60
CA GLU A 238 -11.72 24.70 -34.46
C GLU A 238 -12.46 23.86 -33.40
N ALA A 239 -13.80 23.91 -33.35
CA ALA A 239 -14.60 23.17 -32.37
C ALA A 239 -14.49 21.64 -32.48
N THR A 240 -13.97 21.13 -33.61
CA THR A 240 -13.74 19.70 -33.86
C THR A 240 -12.26 19.32 -33.91
N GLN A 241 -11.37 20.27 -33.68
CA GLN A 241 -9.92 20.03 -33.65
C GLN A 241 -9.48 19.51 -32.26
N PRO A 242 -8.29 18.88 -32.16
CA PRO A 242 -7.74 18.44 -30.88
C PRO A 242 -7.67 19.57 -29.86
N ILE A 243 -8.19 19.34 -28.66
CA ILE A 243 -8.16 20.33 -27.57
C ILE A 243 -6.87 20.16 -26.79
N THR A 244 -6.08 21.24 -26.71
CA THR A 244 -4.82 21.29 -25.94
C THR A 244 -4.72 22.53 -25.05
N ALA A 245 -5.77 23.37 -25.06
CA ALA A 245 -5.80 24.63 -24.34
C ALA A 245 -6.88 24.59 -23.25
N ASP A 246 -6.51 25.04 -22.06
CA ASP A 246 -7.44 25.17 -20.94
C ASP A 246 -8.49 26.26 -21.19
N ASP A 247 -9.69 26.04 -20.62
CA ASP A 247 -10.82 26.96 -20.67
C ASP A 247 -11.17 27.45 -22.09
N THR A 248 -11.13 26.53 -23.05
CA THR A 248 -11.47 26.82 -24.44
C THR A 248 -12.96 27.17 -24.56
N GLU A 249 -13.26 28.35 -25.10
CA GLU A 249 -14.64 28.76 -25.41
C GLU A 249 -14.85 28.83 -26.92
N PHE A 250 -15.84 28.10 -27.42
CA PHE A 250 -16.30 28.20 -28.79
C PHE A 250 -17.60 29.00 -28.83
N VAL A 251 -17.59 30.07 -29.61
CA VAL A 251 -18.72 30.98 -29.78
C VAL A 251 -19.32 30.79 -31.18
N SER A 252 -20.62 30.51 -31.26
CA SER A 252 -21.29 30.32 -32.55
C SER A 252 -21.47 31.64 -33.30
N SER A 253 -21.63 31.57 -34.62
CA SER A 253 -21.89 32.74 -35.47
C SER A 253 -23.03 32.46 -36.44
N ALA A 254 -23.67 33.52 -36.93
CA ALA A 254 -24.69 33.47 -37.98
C ALA A 254 -24.53 34.67 -38.92
N THR A 255 -25.03 34.56 -40.15
CA THR A 255 -25.05 35.63 -41.14
C THR A 255 -26.33 36.44 -41.02
N LYS A 256 -26.23 37.75 -40.81
CA LYS A 256 -27.39 38.64 -40.79
C LYS A 256 -28.00 38.71 -42.19
N LEU A 257 -29.31 38.56 -42.29
CA LEU A 257 -30.03 38.76 -43.54
C LEU A 257 -30.02 40.25 -43.87
N ASP A 258 -29.61 40.59 -45.10
CA ASP A 258 -29.73 41.96 -45.58
C ASP A 258 -31.21 42.36 -45.56
N ASP A 259 -31.51 43.47 -44.87
CA ASP A 259 -32.76 44.17 -45.07
C ASP A 259 -32.79 44.54 -46.55
N LYS A 260 -33.57 43.82 -47.36
CA LYS A 260 -33.99 44.36 -48.64
C LYS A 260 -34.75 45.64 -48.31
N SER A 261 -34.06 46.77 -48.37
CA SER A 261 -34.70 48.06 -48.27
C SER A 261 -35.83 48.09 -49.30
N ASP A 262 -36.99 48.57 -48.88
CA ASP A 262 -38.12 48.88 -49.77
C ASP A 262 -37.78 50.04 -50.75
N ALA A 263 -36.52 50.12 -51.24
CA ALA A 263 -36.05 51.13 -52.17
C ALA A 263 -36.36 50.80 -53.65
N ASP A 264 -36.76 49.56 -53.97
CA ASP A 264 -37.06 49.15 -55.35
C ASP A 264 -38.56 48.93 -55.65
N LYS A 265 -39.49 49.32 -54.76
CA LYS A 265 -40.93 49.22 -55.04
C LYS A 265 -41.55 50.39 -55.79
N TYR A 266 -40.78 51.42 -56.15
CA TYR A 266 -41.28 52.59 -56.86
C TYR A 266 -40.34 53.12 -57.96
N ASN A 267 -39.71 52.23 -58.75
CA ASN A 267 -39.13 52.60 -60.04
C ASN A 267 -39.78 51.80 -61.18
#